data_AF-A0A852R382-F1
#
_entry.id   AF-A0A852R382-F1
#
_cell.length_a   1.000
_cell.length_b   1.000
_cell.length_c   1.000
_cell.angle_alpha   90.00
_cell.angle_beta   90.00
_cell.angle_gamma   90.00
#
_symmetry.space_group_name_H-M   'P 1'
#
loop_
_entity.id
_entity.type
_entity.pdbx_description
1 polymer ?
#
loop_
_entity_poly.entity_id
_entity_poly.type
_entity_poly.pdbx_seq_one_letter_code
_entity_poly.pdbx_strand_id
1 'polypeptide(L)' 'MSENKSPRMNASMTWTVAGILVGAGLGALMGMWVGNVAAGAGVGVAVGAIIGFIVGMPLRKK' A
#
# COMPACT_ATOMS: atom_id res chain seq x y z
N MET A 1 3.66 -32.64 -3.57
CA MET A 1 2.51 -31.74 -3.27
C MET A 1 2.86 -30.37 -3.84
N SER A 2 2.13 -29.91 -4.84
CA SER A 2 2.51 -28.81 -5.74
C SER A 2 2.35 -27.44 -5.06
N GLU A 3 3.40 -26.90 -4.45
CA GLU A 3 3.41 -25.51 -3.97
C GLU A 3 3.67 -24.55 -5.14
N ASN A 4 2.74 -24.52 -6.10
CA ASN A 4 2.70 -23.47 -7.12
C ASN A 4 1.86 -22.30 -6.59
N LYS A 5 2.30 -21.70 -5.46
CA LYS A 5 1.78 -20.41 -5.01
C LYS A 5 2.36 -19.35 -5.95
N SER A 6 1.60 -19.07 -7.00
CA SER A 6 1.96 -18.15 -8.07
C SER A 6 2.72 -16.90 -7.56
N PRO A 7 3.92 -16.59 -8.07
CA PRO A 7 4.72 -15.44 -7.60
C PRO A 7 3.99 -14.09 -7.76
N ARG A 8 2.94 -14.05 -8.58
CA ARG A 8 2.08 -12.87 -8.82
C ARG A 8 1.18 -12.52 -7.62
N MET A 9 0.73 -13.51 -6.85
CA MET A 9 -0.12 -13.28 -5.67
C MET A 9 0.70 -12.73 -4.50
N ASN A 10 1.96 -13.18 -4.35
CA ASN A 10 2.88 -12.63 -3.37
C ASN A 10 3.31 -11.21 -3.74
N ALA A 11 3.58 -10.94 -5.02
CA ALA A 11 4.00 -9.62 -5.47
C ALA A 11 2.92 -8.55 -5.19
N SER A 12 1.66 -8.83 -5.53
CA SER A 12 0.54 -7.91 -5.26
C SER A 12 0.35 -7.63 -3.76
N MET A 13 0.48 -8.66 -2.92
CA MET A 13 0.39 -8.52 -1.47
C MET A 13 1.58 -7.72 -0.91
N THR A 14 2.81 -7.97 -1.38
CA THR A 14 3.99 -7.19 -1.00
C THR A 14 3.87 -5.73 -1.40
N TRP A 15 3.38 -5.43 -2.61
CA TRP A 15 3.14 -4.06 -3.06
C TRP A 15 2.06 -3.35 -2.25
N THR A 16 1.00 -4.06 -1.87
CA THR A 16 -0.06 -3.51 -1.01
C THR A 16 0.49 -3.19 0.39
N VAL A 17 1.25 -4.10 1.00
CA VAL A 17 1.86 -3.87 2.32
C VAL A 17 2.89 -2.75 2.27
N ALA A 18 3.73 -2.69 1.23
CA ALA A 18 4.67 -1.60 1.02
C ALA A 18 3.95 -0.25 0.85
N GLY A 19 2.87 -0.23 0.07
CA GLY A 19 2.02 0.94 -0.12
C GLY A 19 1.42 1.43 1.19
N ILE A 20 0.89 0.52 2.02
CA ILE A 20 0.35 0.84 3.34
C ILE A 20 1.43 1.45 4.25
N LEU A 21 2.61 0.83 4.33
CA LEU A 21 3.69 1.30 5.20
C LEU A 21 4.20 2.69 4.79
N VAL A 22 4.43 2.89 3.49
CA VAL A 22 4.88 4.19 2.95
C VAL A 22 3.78 5.24 3.10
N GLY A 23 2.54 4.88 2.78
CA GLY A 23 1.39 5.74 2.93
C GLY A 23 1.16 6.17 4.37
N ALA A 24 1.23 5.23 5.33
CA ALA A 24 1.13 5.52 6.76
C ALA A 24 2.22 6.49 7.23
N GLY A 25 3.47 6.27 6.81
CA GLY A 25 4.59 7.13 7.17
C GLY A 25 4.45 8.55 6.64
N LEU A 26 4.17 8.69 5.34
CA LEU A 26 3.96 10.00 4.69
C LEU A 26 2.70 10.69 5.22
N GLY A 27 1.64 9.93 5.43
CA GLY A 27 0.39 10.43 5.98
C GLY A 27 0.55 10.93 7.41
N ALA A 28 1.26 10.20 8.27
CA ALA A 28 1.56 10.63 9.63
C ALA A 28 2.41 11.91 9.66
N LEU A 29 3.40 12.02 8.78
CA LEU A 29 4.21 13.23 8.62
C LEU A 29 3.36 14.44 8.18
N MET A 30 2.49 14.27 7.18
CA MET A 30 1.56 15.33 6.76
C MET A 30 0.52 15.65 7.85
N GLY A 31 0.05 14.65 8.57
CA GLY A 31 -0.84 14.83 9.71
C GLY A 31 -0.17 15.63 10.83
N MET A 32 1.13 15.42 11.07
CA MET A 32 1.91 16.20 12.03
C MET A 32 1.98 17.67 11.64
N TRP A 33 2.18 17.96 10.34
CA TRP A 33 2.18 19.33 9.81
C TRP A 33 0.83 20.04 9.98
N VAL A 34 -0.28 19.32 9.86
CA VAL A 34 -1.64 19.86 10.00
C VAL A 34 -2.11 19.86 11.48
N GLY A 35 -1.32 19.32 12.40
CA GLY A 35 -1.68 19.18 13.82
C GLY A 35 -2.64 18.03 14.13
N ASN A 36 -2.87 17.12 13.16
CA ASN A 36 -3.72 15.95 13.33
C ASN A 36 -3.07 14.69 12.72
N VAL A 37 -2.09 14.16 13.46
CA VAL A 37 -1.29 12.98 13.08
C VAL A 37 -2.17 11.76 12.82
N ALA A 38 -3.22 11.55 13.62
CA ALA A 38 -4.11 10.41 13.50
C ALA A 38 -4.90 10.44 12.19
N ALA A 39 -5.44 11.61 11.81
CA ALA A 39 -6.13 11.79 10.54
C ALA A 39 -5.16 11.61 9.36
N GLY A 40 -3.96 12.19 9.44
CA GLY A 40 -2.95 12.03 8.39
C GLY A 40 -2.50 10.58 8.21
N ALA A 41 -2.22 9.86 9.29
CA ALA A 41 -1.86 8.44 9.24
C ALA A 41 -2.99 7.58 8.66
N GLY A 42 -4.25 7.84 9.05
CA GLY A 42 -5.42 7.14 8.53
C GLY A 42 -5.62 7.34 7.03
N VAL A 43 -5.52 8.58 6.55
CA VAL A 43 -5.58 8.90 5.11
C VAL A 43 -4.39 8.28 4.37
N GLY A 44 -3.21 8.36 4.96
CA GLY A 44 -1.99 7.77 4.42
C GLY A 44 -2.10 6.25 4.22
N VAL A 45 -2.60 5.53 5.22
CA VAL A 45 -2.86 4.08 5.12
C VAL A 45 -3.87 3.77 4.03
N ALA A 46 -4.98 4.51 3.97
CA ALA A 46 -6.03 4.28 2.97
C ALA A 46 -5.52 4.51 1.54
N VAL A 47 -4.84 5.62 1.29
CA VAL A 47 -4.26 5.95 -0.02
C VAL A 47 -3.14 4.98 -0.37
N GLY A 48 -2.28 4.64 0.58
CA GLY A 48 -1.19 3.68 0.42
C GLY A 48 -1.68 2.28 0.05
N ALA A 49 -2.76 1.81 0.68
CA ALA A 49 -3.39 0.54 0.35
C ALA A 49 -3.93 0.52 -1.09
N ILE A 50 -4.63 1.58 -1.50
CA ILE A 50 -5.23 1.68 -2.84
C ILE A 50 -4.13 1.69 -3.91
N ILE A 51 -3.10 2.52 -3.74
CA ILE A 51 -2.00 2.63 -4.70
C ILE A 51 -1.20 1.32 -4.73
N GLY A 52 -0.87 0.75 -3.56
CA GLY A 52 -0.15 -0.51 -3.46
C GLY A 52 -0.91 -1.68 -4.10
N PHE A 53 -2.23 -1.68 -3.99
CA PHE A 53 -3.08 -2.65 -4.68
C PHE A 53 -3.10 -2.43 -6.19
N ILE A 54 -3.27 -1.19 -6.67
CA ILE A 54 -3.31 -0.86 -8.11
C ILE A 54 -1.96 -1.17 -8.78
N VAL A 55 -0.84 -0.81 -8.14
CA VAL A 55 0.51 -1.06 -8.67
C VAL A 55 0.87 -2.54 -8.56
N GLY A 56 0.42 -3.20 -7.49
CA GLY A 56 0.61 -4.64 -7.28
C GLY A 56 -0.20 -5.50 -8.23
N MET A 57 -1.30 -4.99 -8.80
CA MET A 57 -2.03 -5.69 -9.85
C MET A 57 -1.15 -5.82 -11.10
N PRO A 58 -1.01 -7.03 -11.68
CA PRO A 58 -0.28 -7.19 -12.91
C PRO A 58 -0.96 -6.34 -13.99
N LEU A 59 -0.30 -5.28 -14.44
CA LEU A 59 -0.71 -4.49 -15.59
C LEU A 59 -0.91 -5.46 -16.75
N ARG A 60 -2.17 -5.77 -17.06
CA ARG A 60 -2.51 -6.55 -18.24
C ARG A 60 -2.21 -5.67 -19.46
N LYS A 61 -0.96 -5.70 -19.94
CA LYS A 61 -0.60 -5.15 -21.25
C LYS A 61 -1.47 -5.88 -22.28
N LYS A 62 -2.33 -5.12 -22.95
CA LYS A 62 -3.09 -5.55 -24.13
C LYS A 62 -2.14 -5.61 -25.32
#